data_AF-A0A3D2W577-F1
#
_entry.id   AF-A0A3D2W577-F1
#
_cell.length_a   1.000
_cell.length_b   1.000
_cell.length_c   1.000
_cell.angle_alpha   90.00
_cell.angle_beta   90.00
_cell.angle_gamma   90.00
#
_symmetry.space_group_name_H-M   'P 1'
#
loop_
_entity.id
_entity.type
_entity.pdbx_description
1 polymer ?
#
loop_
_entity_poly.entity_id
_entity_poly.type
_entity_poly.pdbx_seq_one_letter_code
_entity_poly.pdbx_strand_id
1 'polypeptide(L)'
;MKYKKGNGWKACFDEEKNRYFGEYGGIQSYSLYELTAEQYAMLDEKMKESEASSIMYEGRHLYMSVDDRCGPPYTIVFDDECRELCPWAKFIGKGRVWPDALTDAAVELFASEENNREQRRKKRRRREENEKDS
;
A
#
# COMPACT_ATOMS: atom_id res chain seq x y z
N MET A 1 -5.74 -18.59 -0.48
CA MET A 1 -5.76 -17.31 0.25
C MET A 1 -6.34 -17.52 1.63
N LYS A 2 -5.60 -17.15 2.68
CA LYS A 2 -6.00 -17.23 4.09
C LYS A 2 -6.16 -15.82 4.64
N TYR A 3 -7.23 -15.56 5.38
CA TYR A 3 -7.56 -14.22 5.84
C TYR A 3 -7.55 -14.11 7.36
N LYS A 4 -7.10 -12.96 7.86
CA LYS A 4 -7.37 -12.45 9.21
C LYS A 4 -8.12 -11.13 9.08
N LYS A 5 -9.05 -10.83 9.97
CA LYS A 5 -9.78 -9.56 9.94
C LYS A 5 -10.15 -9.12 11.35
N GLY A 6 -10.22 -7.82 11.53
CA GLY A 6 -10.84 -7.18 12.69
C GLY A 6 -11.71 -6.03 12.23
N ASN A 7 -12.14 -5.20 13.17
CA ASN A 7 -12.90 -4.01 12.81
C ASN A 7 -11.97 -2.98 12.14
N GLY A 8 -12.25 -2.62 10.88
CA GLY A 8 -11.48 -1.61 10.13
C GLY A 8 -10.19 -2.11 9.48
N TRP A 9 -9.89 -3.42 9.54
CA TRP A 9 -8.69 -3.97 8.90
C TRP A 9 -8.89 -5.42 8.44
N LYS A 10 -8.11 -5.82 7.45
CA LYS A 10 -8.09 -7.18 6.90
C LYS A 10 -6.69 -7.50 6.39
N ALA A 11 -6.22 -8.71 6.66
CA ALA A 11 -4.97 -9.22 6.12
C ALA A 11 -5.20 -10.53 5.34
N CYS A 12 -4.34 -10.78 4.37
CA CYS A 12 -4.38 -11.94 3.50
C CYS A 12 -2.99 -12.54 3.35
N PHE A 13 -2.88 -13.86 3.55
CA PHE A 13 -1.77 -14.65 3.04
C PHE A 13 -2.17 -15.28 1.70
N ASP A 14 -1.49 -14.90 0.64
CA ASP A 14 -1.61 -15.51 -0.68
C ASP A 14 -0.60 -16.65 -0.79
N GLU A 15 -1.11 -17.88 -0.71
CA GLU A 15 -0.31 -19.11 -0.75
C GLU A 15 0.29 -19.37 -2.13
N GLU A 16 -0.37 -18.94 -3.21
CA GLU A 16 0.12 -19.15 -4.58
C GLU A 16 1.36 -18.30 -4.86
N LYS A 17 1.34 -17.06 -4.35
CA LYS A 17 2.46 -16.11 -4.49
C LYS A 17 3.44 -16.17 -3.33
N ASN A 18 3.11 -16.90 -2.27
CA ASN A 18 3.81 -16.90 -0.98
C ASN A 18 4.06 -15.48 -0.43
N ARG A 19 3.02 -14.64 -0.42
CA ARG A 19 3.10 -13.23 -0.02
C ARG A 19 2.00 -12.87 0.98
N TYR A 20 2.28 -11.89 1.83
CA TYR A 20 1.38 -11.42 2.87
C TYR A 20 0.99 -9.98 2.60
N PHE A 21 -0.27 -9.65 2.86
CA PHE A 21 -0.83 -8.35 2.56
C PHE A 21 -1.78 -7.91 3.66
N GLY A 22 -1.91 -6.61 3.87
CA GLY A 22 -2.79 -6.02 4.87
C GLY A 22 -3.44 -4.73 4.35
N GLU A 23 -4.75 -4.59 4.53
CA GLU A 23 -5.46 -3.34 4.36
C GLU A 23 -6.00 -2.86 5.71
N TYR A 24 -6.00 -1.54 5.92
CA TYR A 24 -6.72 -0.92 7.02
C TYR A 24 -7.35 0.40 6.60
N GLY A 25 -8.33 0.84 7.40
CA GLY A 25 -9.10 2.05 7.19
C GLY A 25 -10.46 1.78 6.54
N GLY A 26 -11.01 2.80 5.90
CA GLY A 26 -12.32 2.76 5.27
C GLY A 26 -12.56 3.93 4.32
N ILE A 27 -13.78 4.45 4.33
CA ILE A 27 -14.25 5.42 3.31
C ILE A 27 -13.43 6.73 3.31
N GLN A 28 -12.89 7.15 4.46
CA GLN A 28 -12.15 8.41 4.61
C GLN A 28 -10.64 8.26 4.41
N SER A 29 -10.08 7.12 4.74
CA SER A 29 -8.65 6.84 4.53
C SER A 29 -8.50 5.35 4.38
N TYR A 30 -7.75 4.92 3.37
CA TYR A 30 -7.53 3.53 3.07
C TYR A 30 -6.07 3.33 2.70
N SER A 31 -5.45 2.32 3.30
CA SER A 31 -4.07 1.93 3.00
C SER A 31 -3.96 0.43 2.79
N LEU A 32 -3.09 0.04 1.86
CA LEU A 32 -2.77 -1.35 1.53
C LEU A 32 -1.25 -1.55 1.58
N TYR A 33 -0.82 -2.58 2.30
CA TYR A 33 0.57 -2.92 2.53
C TYR A 33 0.85 -4.36 2.11
N GLU A 34 2.08 -4.58 1.64
CA GLU A 34 2.71 -5.89 1.67
C GLU A 34 3.43 -6.06 3.01
N LEU A 35 3.21 -7.21 3.64
CA LEU A 35 3.68 -7.54 4.98
C LEU A 35 4.76 -8.63 4.93
N THR A 36 5.56 -8.70 5.99
CA THR A 36 6.37 -9.89 6.26
C THR A 36 5.53 -11.00 6.91
N ALA A 37 6.06 -12.22 6.93
CA ALA A 37 5.41 -13.34 7.61
C ALA A 37 5.24 -13.07 9.11
N GLU A 38 6.24 -12.42 9.72
CA GLU A 38 6.25 -12.04 11.14
C GLU A 38 5.15 -11.01 11.42
N GLN A 39 5.05 -9.95 10.62
CA GLN A 39 3.98 -8.95 10.74
C GLN A 39 2.60 -9.61 10.62
N TYR A 40 2.39 -10.47 9.62
CA TYR A 40 1.13 -11.19 9.47
C TYR A 40 0.84 -12.11 10.66
N ALA A 41 1.85 -12.78 11.22
CA ALA A 41 1.71 -13.65 12.37
C ALA A 41 1.27 -12.88 13.63
N MET A 42 1.80 -11.67 13.85
CA MET A 42 1.45 -10.82 14.99
C MET A 42 0.00 -10.32 14.97
N LEU A 43 -0.65 -10.24 13.80
CA LEU A 43 -2.04 -9.80 13.71
C LEU A 43 -2.98 -10.79 14.41
N ASP A 44 -3.78 -10.28 15.35
CA ASP A 44 -4.81 -11.01 16.08
C ASP A 44 -6.18 -10.41 15.80
N GLU A 45 -7.21 -11.24 15.60
CA GLU A 45 -8.56 -10.80 15.21
C GLU A 45 -9.25 -9.89 16.24
N LYS A 46 -8.77 -9.90 17.49
CA LYS A 46 -9.29 -9.02 18.56
C LYS A 46 -8.67 -7.63 18.54
N MET A 47 -7.63 -7.40 17.74
CA MET A 47 -6.97 -6.10 17.62
C MET A 47 -7.91 -5.06 17.02
N LYS A 48 -7.85 -3.86 17.59
CA LYS A 48 -8.44 -2.66 16.99
C LYS A 48 -7.66 -2.27 15.75
N GLU A 49 -8.32 -1.50 14.86
CA GLU A 49 -7.69 -0.93 13.68
C GLU A 49 -6.35 -0.25 13.99
N SER A 50 -6.28 0.57 15.05
CA SER A 50 -5.06 1.30 15.43
C SER A 50 -3.88 0.40 15.83
N GLU A 51 -4.16 -0.78 16.40
CA GLU A 51 -3.14 -1.75 16.80
C GLU A 51 -2.67 -2.56 15.60
N ALA A 52 -3.60 -2.95 14.72
CA ALA A 52 -3.26 -3.62 13.48
C ALA A 52 -2.49 -2.68 12.53
N SER A 53 -2.89 -1.41 12.44
CA SER A 53 -2.26 -0.43 11.57
C SER A 53 -0.81 -0.15 11.95
N SER A 54 -0.47 -0.10 13.25
CA SER A 54 0.92 0.11 13.68
C SER A 54 1.84 -1.04 13.29
N ILE A 55 1.31 -2.27 13.21
CA ILE A 55 2.04 -3.44 12.70
C ILE A 55 2.19 -3.38 11.19
N MET A 56 1.10 -3.06 10.47
CA MET A 56 1.09 -3.05 9.00
C MET A 56 1.92 -1.91 8.41
N TYR A 57 1.98 -0.77 9.10
CA TYR A 57 2.65 0.45 8.64
C TYR A 57 4.15 0.25 8.38
N GLU A 58 4.78 -0.68 9.10
CA GLU A 58 6.19 -1.06 8.92
C GLU A 58 6.42 -1.92 7.66
N GLY A 59 5.35 -2.31 6.96
CA GLY A 59 5.42 -3.05 5.71
C GLY A 59 5.79 -2.16 4.51
N ARG A 60 5.67 -2.73 3.31
CA ARG A 60 5.83 -1.97 2.05
C ARG A 60 4.48 -1.43 1.62
N HIS A 61 4.33 -0.11 1.60
CA HIS A 61 3.08 0.55 1.23
C HIS A 61 2.81 0.41 -0.27
N LEU A 62 1.69 -0.20 -0.65
CA LEU A 62 1.34 -0.47 -2.06
C LEU A 62 0.40 0.58 -2.63
N TYR A 63 -0.56 1.03 -1.82
CA TYR A 63 -1.64 1.91 -2.26
C TYR A 63 -2.22 2.69 -1.09
N MET A 64 -2.54 3.95 -1.31
CA MET A 64 -3.20 4.84 -0.35
C MET A 64 -4.29 5.67 -1.02
N SER A 65 -5.41 5.87 -0.35
CA SER A 65 -6.45 6.84 -0.73
C SER A 65 -6.90 7.63 0.48
N VAL A 66 -6.90 8.96 0.38
CA VAL A 66 -7.23 9.88 1.46
C VAL A 66 -8.37 10.81 1.05
N ASP A 67 -9.38 10.89 1.91
CA ASP A 67 -10.56 11.76 1.88
C ASP A 67 -10.97 12.07 3.33
N ASP A 68 -10.06 12.72 4.06
CA ASP A 68 -10.18 13.01 5.49
C ASP A 68 -10.94 14.31 5.80
N ARG A 69 -11.46 14.98 4.76
CA ARG A 69 -12.13 16.30 4.80
C ARG A 69 -11.23 17.48 5.17
N CYS A 70 -9.93 17.27 5.32
CA CYS A 70 -8.94 18.31 5.62
C CYS A 70 -8.27 18.87 4.37
N GLY A 71 -8.50 18.26 3.20
CA GLY A 71 -8.04 18.74 1.90
C GLY A 71 -8.80 18.07 0.75
N PRO A 72 -8.47 18.43 -0.50
CA PRO A 72 -8.97 17.72 -1.67
C PRO A 72 -8.60 16.24 -1.58
N PRO A 73 -9.52 15.31 -1.87
CA PRO A 73 -9.20 13.89 -1.86
C PRO A 73 -8.06 13.57 -2.84
N TYR A 74 -7.22 12.60 -2.50
CA TYR A 74 -6.14 12.16 -3.37
C TYR A 74 -5.84 10.67 -3.19
N THR A 75 -5.24 10.08 -4.21
CA THR A 75 -4.81 8.68 -4.24
C THR A 75 -3.34 8.61 -4.60
N ILE A 76 -2.59 7.74 -3.93
CA ILE A 76 -1.20 7.44 -4.26
C ILE A 76 -1.10 5.95 -4.56
N VAL A 77 -0.59 5.65 -5.76
CA VAL A 77 -0.26 4.29 -6.18
C VAL A 77 1.26 4.14 -6.12
N PHE A 78 1.74 3.42 -5.11
CA PHE A 78 3.17 3.15 -4.96
C PHE A 78 3.58 2.00 -5.88
N ASP A 79 2.75 0.95 -5.93
CA ASP A 79 2.94 -0.22 -6.78
C ASP A 79 1.78 -0.36 -7.77
N ASP A 80 2.07 -0.27 -9.07
CA ASP A 80 1.05 -0.35 -10.12
C ASP A 80 0.40 -1.74 -10.19
N GLU A 81 1.13 -2.77 -9.77
CA GLU A 81 0.66 -4.16 -9.77
C GLU A 81 -0.24 -4.46 -8.56
N CYS A 82 -0.45 -3.50 -7.64
CA CYS A 82 -1.17 -3.74 -6.38
C CYS A 82 -2.56 -4.40 -6.60
N ARG A 83 -3.28 -4.04 -7.68
CA ARG A 83 -4.59 -4.62 -8.02
C ARG A 83 -4.52 -6.09 -8.42
N GLU A 84 -3.46 -6.48 -9.11
CA GLU A 84 -3.19 -7.87 -9.50
C GLU A 84 -2.66 -8.69 -8.33
N LEU A 85 -1.87 -8.05 -7.46
CA LEU A 85 -1.36 -8.65 -6.22
C LEU A 85 -2.49 -8.91 -5.22
N CYS A 86 -3.42 -7.98 -5.07
CA CYS A 86 -4.47 -8.00 -4.07
C CYS A 86 -5.88 -7.92 -4.69
N PRO A 87 -6.32 -8.88 -5.52
CA PRO A 87 -7.65 -8.82 -6.16
C PRO A 87 -8.81 -8.90 -5.16
N TRP A 88 -8.51 -9.33 -3.93
CA TRP A 88 -9.45 -9.41 -2.81
C TRP A 88 -9.65 -8.08 -2.08
N ALA A 89 -8.76 -7.11 -2.29
CA ALA A 89 -8.77 -5.82 -1.61
C ALA A 89 -9.77 -4.88 -2.27
N LYS A 90 -10.54 -4.16 -1.44
CA LYS A 90 -11.53 -3.21 -1.96
C LYS A 90 -10.83 -1.87 -2.18
N PHE A 91 -10.16 -1.71 -3.32
CA PHE A 91 -9.50 -0.46 -3.69
C PHE A 91 -10.51 0.70 -3.70
N ILE A 92 -10.48 1.51 -2.66
CA ILE A 92 -11.22 2.77 -2.60
C ILE A 92 -10.33 3.80 -3.28
N GLY A 93 -10.73 4.27 -4.47
CA GLY A 93 -10.04 5.35 -5.19
C GLY A 93 -10.84 6.63 -5.08
N LYS A 94 -10.25 7.67 -4.49
CA LYS A 94 -10.87 8.99 -4.40
C LYS A 94 -9.92 10.08 -4.88
N GLY A 95 -10.53 11.09 -5.51
CA GLY A 95 -9.83 12.30 -5.94
C GLY A 95 -8.75 12.09 -6.99
N ARG A 96 -7.74 12.96 -6.99
CA ARG A 96 -6.68 12.94 -8.00
C ARG A 96 -5.62 11.92 -7.64
N VAL A 97 -5.29 11.04 -8.59
CA VAL A 97 -4.13 10.16 -8.48
C VAL A 97 -2.86 10.99 -8.67
N TRP A 98 -1.90 10.83 -7.77
CA TRP A 98 -0.62 11.51 -7.87
C TRP A 98 0.16 11.04 -9.11
N PRO A 99 0.79 11.96 -9.86
CA PRO A 99 1.68 11.58 -10.94
C PRO A 99 2.94 10.89 -10.38
N ASP A 100 3.53 10.00 -11.18
CA ASP A 100 4.70 9.20 -10.78
C ASP A 100 5.86 10.03 -10.22
N ALA A 101 6.13 11.20 -10.81
CA ALA A 101 7.21 12.09 -10.34
C ALA A 101 6.96 12.63 -8.92
N LEU A 102 5.70 12.91 -8.57
CA LEU A 102 5.34 13.38 -7.23
C LEU A 102 5.41 12.24 -6.21
N THR A 103 4.94 11.04 -6.58
CA THR A 103 5.09 9.84 -5.75
C THR A 103 6.56 9.52 -5.50
N ASP A 104 7.41 9.58 -6.53
CA ASP A 104 8.85 9.34 -6.41
C ASP A 104 9.52 10.35 -5.47
N ALA A 105 9.18 11.65 -5.59
CA ALA A 105 9.70 12.67 -4.70
C ALA A 105 9.29 12.44 -3.23
N ALA A 106 8.04 12.03 -2.99
CA ALA A 106 7.55 11.71 -1.65
C ALA A 106 8.25 10.49 -1.05
N VAL A 107 8.46 9.43 -1.83
CA VAL A 107 9.16 8.21 -1.39
C VAL A 107 10.63 8.48 -1.00
N GLU A 108 11.28 9.42 -1.67
CA GLU A 108 12.65 9.84 -1.29
C GLU A 108 12.65 10.73 -0.05
N LEU A 109 11.65 11.60 0.12
CA LEU A 109 11.58 12.57 1.21
C LEU A 109 11.12 11.96 2.55
N PHE A 110 10.10 11.10 2.53
CA PHE A 110 9.50 10.58 3.75
C PHE A 110 10.12 9.24 4.15
N ALA A 111 10.64 9.18 5.38
CA ALA A 111 11.22 7.95 5.94
C ALA A 111 10.20 6.80 6.02
N SER A 112 8.92 7.11 6.22
CA SER A 112 7.82 6.14 6.26
C SER A 112 7.65 5.34 4.96
N GLU A 113 8.17 5.85 3.85
CA GLU A 113 8.05 5.22 2.54
C GLU A 113 9.35 4.57 2.06
N GLU A 114 10.32 4.38 2.96
CA GLU A 114 11.64 3.90 2.57
C GLU A 114 11.63 2.51 1.91
N ASN A 115 10.72 1.63 2.35
CA ASN A 115 10.51 0.30 1.80
C ASN A 115 10.09 0.30 0.32
N ASN A 116 9.66 1.46 -0.21
CA ASN A 116 9.31 1.61 -1.62
C ASN A 116 10.48 2.09 -2.51
N ARG A 117 11.57 2.63 -1.93
CA ARG A 117 12.63 3.35 -2.68
C ARG A 117 13.26 2.52 -3.80
N GLU A 118 13.67 1.28 -3.52
CA GLU A 118 14.36 0.46 -4.52
C GLU A 118 13.46 0.17 -5.73
N GLN A 119 12.21 -0.25 -5.45
CA GLN A 119 11.22 -0.57 -6.49
C GLN A 119 10.88 0.68 -7.32
N ARG A 120 10.68 1.83 -6.67
CA ARG A 120 10.41 3.10 -7.37
C ARG A 120 11.60 3.60 -8.19
N ARG A 121 12.83 3.50 -7.68
CA ARG A 121 14.05 3.84 -8.44
C ARG A 121 14.21 2.97 -9.67
N LYS A 122 13.95 1.66 -9.55
CA LYS A 122 13.97 0.73 -10.69
C LYS A 122 12.91 1.09 -11.73
N LYS A 123 11.68 1.40 -11.29
CA LYS A 123 10.60 1.87 -12.16
C LYS A 123 10.98 3.15 -12.91
N ARG A 124 11.56 4.12 -12.20
CA ARG A 124 12.03 5.39 -12.79
C ARG A 124 13.07 5.17 -13.88
N ARG A 125 14.10 4.36 -13.63
CA ARG A 125 15.13 4.04 -14.63
C ARG A 125 14.53 3.43 -15.90
N ARG A 126 13.60 2.49 -15.77
CA ARG A 126 12.90 1.89 -16.92
C ARG A 126 12.12 2.91 -17.76
N ARG A 127 11.46 3.88 -17.11
CA ARG A 127 10.74 4.95 -17.82
C ARG A 127 11.73 5.84 -18.59
N GLU A 128 12.84 6.22 -17.97
CA GLU A 128 13.89 7.03 -18.60
C GLU A 128 14.59 6.30 -19.76
N GLU A 129 14.74 4.97 -19.68
CA GLU A 129 15.25 4.13 -20.77
C GLU A 129 14.26 4.11 -21.95
N ASN A 130 12.98 3.84 -21.68
CA ASN A 130 11.94 3.79 -22.72
C ASN A 130 11.75 5.15 -23.45
N GLU A 131 11.87 6.27 -22.72
CA GLU A 131 11.77 7.61 -23.30
C GLU A 131 12.95 7.96 -24.22
N LYS A 132 14.11 7.32 -24.05
CA LYS A 132 15.29 7.53 -24.92
C LYS A 132 15.23 6.69 -26.19
N ASP A 133 14.52 5.56 -26.13
CA ASP A 133 14.35 4.63 -27.24
C ASP A 133 13.13 4.96 -28.12
N SER A 134 12.33 5.97 -27.75
CA SER A 134 11.13 6.46 -28.47
C SER A 134 11.43 7.70 -29.30
#